data_AF-A0A970P2P6-F1
#
_entry.id   AF-A0A970P2P6-F1
#
_cell.length_a   1.000
_cell.length_b   1.000
_cell.length_c   1.000
_cell.angle_alpha   90.00
_cell.angle_beta   90.00
_cell.angle_gamma   90.00
#
_symmetry.space_group_name_H-M   'P 1'
#
loop_
_entity.id
_entity.type
_entity.pdbx_description
1 polymer ?
#
loop_
_entity_poly.entity_id
_entity_poly.type
_entity_poly.pdbx_seq_one_letter_code
_entity_poly.pdbx_strand_id
1 'polypeptide(L)'
;MIKFKYILYLILILSACEFEPEGVYEVDVEPVTEAPDITVDLNFLTDTIYVPVTGYTTLIYSTPDPNVRYALFKLNNIQLSKIESTSGTFTFSFSSGQYQKGIPYELNVELFRGSGSGSLADKLNAEGFLYSKSFVLFFEEDANMASQIISVTPKNGSLRVEWERFKGVGFRRYHVFNSVFYKIDIIDDQNRTFLYDESYIGYNGDYYIVTETDNGSFTSRHVYYEEGLPVAVAQRGDDLTVEVSWGKSKFENNISGYRIFESYNRFNYFNEVVFIEDGAATEYNFNESRFAVETRFYVLPIPKKREIPLNSYDDLRYRASMTEDIIIGDHMPIYPFSFFHTPPGDFCYFTDIFQVYKFDCVNNTITDSIPAQNVYMSVSPDGKRILSSKPLQIELTDAENMEVTDVIPASSFPDEDMPVQFVIANNGKGVFSNQKADYYFYDYLNKTAQAVFRVDGETNLGDKMKISPDGQYVCVRHIKGIYPNYLTELIKLENGEAVKIWSDSEIDFFDFNPAAGELLYVKNGVLTRMSPDNLTVISEMAVNGYHFFDIDWNNNEYVSLNEERDLISIYNLNSG
;
A
#
# COMPACT_ATOMS: atom_id res chain seq x y z
N MET A 1 56.66 -31.78 96.81
CA MET A 1 55.77 -31.19 95.79
C MET A 1 54.50 -30.57 96.41
N ILE A 2 54.61 -29.89 97.57
CA ILE A 2 53.50 -29.20 98.25
C ILE A 2 53.80 -27.70 98.41
N LYS A 3 55.08 -27.31 98.48
CA LYS A 3 55.51 -25.90 98.61
C LYS A 3 55.32 -25.04 97.34
N PHE A 4 55.15 -25.64 96.16
CA PHE A 4 54.95 -24.90 94.90
C PHE A 4 53.48 -24.47 94.67
N LYS A 5 52.51 -25.17 95.30
CA LYS A 5 51.08 -24.81 95.21
C LYS A 5 50.74 -23.54 96.00
N TYR A 6 51.39 -23.32 97.15
CA TYR A 6 51.17 -22.12 97.96
C TYR A 6 51.75 -20.85 97.34
N ILE A 7 52.86 -20.98 96.59
CA ILE A 7 53.45 -19.84 95.87
C ILE A 7 52.56 -19.44 94.67
N LEU A 8 51.96 -20.40 93.96
CA LEU A 8 51.03 -20.10 92.86
C LEU A 8 49.71 -19.47 93.35
N TYR A 9 49.20 -19.92 94.51
CA TYR A 9 48.01 -19.31 95.13
C TYR A 9 48.29 -17.89 95.63
N LEU A 10 49.50 -17.62 96.13
CA LEU A 10 49.90 -16.29 96.57
C LEU A 10 50.08 -15.31 95.39
N ILE A 11 50.59 -15.80 94.25
CA ILE A 11 50.72 -14.97 93.03
C ILE A 11 49.34 -14.62 92.44
N LEU A 12 48.36 -15.53 92.47
CA LEU A 12 46.99 -15.24 92.02
C LEU A 12 46.27 -14.20 92.89
N ILE A 13 46.51 -14.19 94.21
CA ILE A 13 45.91 -13.20 95.12
C ILE A 13 46.59 -11.83 94.97
N LEU A 14 47.89 -11.79 94.68
CA LEU A 14 48.63 -10.54 94.49
C LEU A 14 48.49 -9.93 93.07
N SER A 15 47.89 -10.67 92.14
CA SER A 15 47.62 -10.20 90.75
C SER A 15 46.16 -9.82 90.52
N ALA A 16 45.30 -9.93 91.53
CA ALA A 16 43.94 -9.43 91.48
C ALA A 16 43.99 -7.90 91.61
N CYS A 17 44.18 -7.22 90.48
CA CYS A 17 43.85 -5.81 90.37
C CYS A 17 42.32 -5.71 90.50
N GLU A 18 41.84 -5.29 91.67
CA GLU A 18 40.47 -4.82 91.82
C GLU A 18 40.38 -3.51 91.04
N PHE A 19 39.87 -3.59 89.81
CA PHE A 19 39.51 -2.40 89.06
C PHE A 19 38.25 -1.84 89.72
N GLU A 20 38.43 -0.94 90.68
CA GLU A 20 37.37 -0.03 91.10
C GLU A 20 37.18 1.00 89.98
N PRO A 21 36.05 0.99 89.26
CA PRO A 21 35.76 2.07 88.33
C PRO A 21 35.64 3.37 89.13
N GLU A 22 36.66 4.23 89.04
CA GLU A 22 36.57 5.62 89.51
C GLU A 22 35.63 6.39 88.58
N GLY A 23 34.34 6.33 88.89
CA GLY A 23 33.29 7.11 88.24
C GLY A 23 32.07 6.27 87.86
N VAL A 24 30.89 6.76 88.22
CA VAL A 24 29.65 6.31 87.59
C VAL A 24 29.61 6.94 86.20
N TYR A 25 29.49 6.13 85.15
CA TYR A 25 29.21 6.64 83.81
C TYR A 25 27.74 7.05 83.75
N GLU A 26 27.41 8.20 84.34
CA GLU A 26 26.12 8.86 84.21
C GLU A 26 26.14 9.68 82.92
N VAL A 27 25.54 9.13 81.87
CA VAL A 27 25.15 9.92 80.70
C VAL A 27 23.77 10.48 80.99
N ASP A 28 23.60 11.79 80.87
CA ASP A 28 22.29 12.40 80.89
C ASP A 28 21.44 11.79 79.76
N VAL A 29 20.39 11.07 80.15
CA VAL A 29 19.43 10.45 79.24
C VAL A 29 18.26 11.41 79.08
N GLU A 30 17.90 11.75 77.85
CA GLU A 30 16.70 12.55 77.61
C GLU A 30 15.45 11.69 77.93
N PRO A 31 14.51 12.19 78.75
CA PRO A 31 13.30 11.43 79.07
C PRO A 31 12.45 11.23 77.82
N VAL A 32 12.00 9.99 77.60
CA VAL A 32 11.14 9.64 76.46
C VAL A 32 9.75 10.28 76.65
N THR A 33 9.43 11.25 75.80
CA THR A 33 8.14 11.95 75.75
C THR A 33 7.17 11.26 74.78
N GLU A 34 6.09 11.94 74.39
CA GLU A 34 5.14 11.48 73.37
C GLU A 34 5.84 11.16 72.03
N ALA A 35 5.22 10.24 71.27
CA ALA A 35 5.73 9.76 69.99
C ALA A 35 5.80 10.92 68.96
N PRO A 36 6.96 11.18 68.34
CA PRO A 36 7.09 12.26 67.36
C PRO A 36 6.45 11.92 66.02
N ASP A 37 5.84 12.90 65.34
CA ASP A 37 5.30 12.69 64.00
C ASP A 37 6.41 12.27 63.01
N ILE A 38 6.12 11.26 62.18
CA ILE A 38 6.99 10.82 61.09
C ILE A 38 6.33 11.09 59.73
N THR A 39 7.13 11.57 58.78
CA THR A 39 6.70 11.66 57.37
C THR A 39 7.23 10.46 56.62
N VAL A 40 6.36 9.81 55.84
CA VAL A 40 6.69 8.65 55.02
C VAL A 40 6.25 8.92 53.60
N ASP A 41 7.15 8.72 52.65
CA ASP A 41 6.88 8.77 51.22
C ASP A 41 6.81 7.34 50.65
N LEU A 42 5.77 7.07 49.87
CA LEU A 42 5.40 5.76 49.33
C LEU A 42 5.34 5.86 47.82
N ASN A 43 5.79 4.82 47.12
CA ASN A 43 5.66 4.73 45.66
C ASN A 43 4.23 4.40 45.17
N PHE A 44 3.22 4.59 46.02
CA PHE A 44 1.81 4.36 45.73
C PHE A 44 0.91 5.28 46.57
N LEU A 45 -0.25 5.64 46.04
CA LEU A 45 -1.13 6.70 46.59
C LEU A 45 -2.42 6.18 47.25
N THR A 46 -2.67 4.87 47.19
CA THR A 46 -3.94 4.25 47.61
C THR A 46 -3.72 3.22 48.71
N ASP A 47 -4.68 3.07 49.61
CA ASP A 47 -4.64 2.03 50.64
C ASP A 47 -4.94 0.62 50.09
N THR A 48 -5.30 0.53 48.80
CA THR A 48 -5.44 -0.73 48.04
C THR A 48 -4.40 -0.78 46.93
N ILE A 49 -3.69 -1.89 46.83
CA ILE A 49 -2.55 -2.09 45.93
C ILE A 49 -2.82 -3.34 45.09
N TYR A 50 -2.79 -3.19 43.77
CA TYR A 50 -2.89 -4.32 42.85
C TYR A 50 -1.50 -4.79 42.44
N VAL A 51 -1.29 -6.11 42.50
CA VAL A 51 0.02 -6.76 42.36
C VAL A 51 -0.10 -7.86 41.31
N PRO A 52 0.77 -7.90 40.28
CA PRO A 52 0.74 -8.99 39.30
C PRO A 52 1.07 -10.31 40.00
N VAL A 53 0.38 -11.39 39.64
CA VAL A 53 0.63 -12.75 40.17
C VAL A 53 1.93 -13.36 39.65
N THR A 54 2.50 -12.79 38.58
CA THR A 54 3.79 -13.22 38.05
C THR A 54 4.87 -12.20 38.43
N GLY A 55 6.05 -12.70 38.79
CA GLY A 55 7.23 -11.88 39.05
C GLY A 55 7.41 -11.40 40.49
N TYR A 56 8.21 -10.34 40.63
CA TYR A 56 8.52 -9.70 41.90
C TYR A 56 7.85 -8.33 41.94
N THR A 57 7.31 -7.98 43.10
CA THR A 57 6.80 -6.63 43.36
C THR A 57 7.65 -5.97 44.41
N THR A 58 8.09 -4.74 44.09
CA THR A 58 8.90 -3.92 44.96
C THR A 58 8.10 -2.74 45.48
N LEU A 59 7.98 -2.65 46.81
CA LEU A 59 7.43 -1.51 47.52
C LEU A 59 8.57 -0.73 48.14
N ILE A 60 8.56 0.59 47.95
CA ILE A 60 9.60 1.48 48.45
C ILE A 60 8.96 2.41 49.46
N TYR A 61 9.52 2.40 50.67
CA TYR A 61 9.18 3.29 51.76
C TYR A 61 10.39 4.18 52.01
N SER A 62 10.21 5.49 52.06
CA SER A 62 11.29 6.40 52.43
C SER A 62 10.84 7.39 53.50
N THR A 63 11.73 7.70 54.43
CA THR A 63 11.49 8.69 55.47
C THR A 63 12.74 9.54 55.66
N PRO A 64 12.60 10.86 55.81
CA PRO A 64 13.72 11.73 56.13
C PRO A 64 14.18 11.60 57.59
N ASP A 65 13.47 10.86 58.44
CA ASP A 65 13.81 10.71 59.87
C ASP A 65 14.95 9.70 60.06
N PRO A 66 16.16 10.15 60.49
CA PRO A 66 17.33 9.28 60.65
C PRO A 66 17.22 8.33 61.86
N ASN A 67 16.21 8.48 62.71
CA ASN A 67 15.98 7.62 63.87
C ASN A 67 15.10 6.41 63.57
N VAL A 68 14.52 6.31 62.36
CA VAL A 68 13.84 5.09 61.93
C VAL A 68 14.89 4.03 61.64
N ARG A 69 14.88 2.95 62.43
CA ARG A 69 15.93 1.91 62.41
C ARG A 69 15.58 0.76 61.48
N TYR A 70 14.32 0.34 61.50
CA TYR A 70 13.86 -0.77 60.67
C TYR A 70 12.39 -0.63 60.25
N ALA A 71 12.07 -1.27 59.13
CA ALA A 71 10.73 -1.53 58.66
C ALA A 71 10.44 -3.04 58.69
N LEU A 72 9.31 -3.42 59.28
CA LEU A 72 8.84 -4.80 59.38
C LEU A 72 7.59 -4.96 58.53
N PHE A 73 7.65 -5.88 57.57
CA PHE A 73 6.57 -6.17 56.63
C PHE A 73 5.88 -7.48 57.01
N LYS A 74 4.58 -7.43 57.27
CA LYS A 74 3.75 -8.58 57.60
C LYS A 74 2.60 -8.69 56.61
N LEU A 75 2.34 -9.87 56.08
CA LEU A 75 1.17 -10.13 55.24
C LEU A 75 0.25 -11.13 55.94
N ASN A 76 -0.99 -10.74 56.22
CA ASN A 76 -1.94 -11.50 57.06
C ASN A 76 -1.29 -11.98 58.38
N ASN A 77 -0.57 -11.08 59.07
CA ASN A 77 0.19 -11.35 60.29
C ASN A 77 1.40 -12.30 60.16
N ILE A 78 1.73 -12.76 58.96
CA ILE A 78 2.94 -13.53 58.70
C ILE A 78 4.06 -12.55 58.36
N GLN A 79 5.12 -12.52 59.18
CA GLN A 79 6.30 -11.71 58.89
C GLN A 79 6.95 -12.18 57.58
N LEU A 80 7.01 -11.28 56.60
CA LEU A 80 7.69 -11.51 55.32
C LEU A 80 9.15 -11.04 55.38
N SER A 81 9.40 -9.86 55.93
CA SER A 81 10.74 -9.28 55.96
C SER A 81 10.91 -8.24 57.07
N LYS A 82 12.13 -8.13 57.60
CA LYS A 82 12.58 -7.02 58.45
C LYS A 82 13.78 -6.37 57.76
N ILE A 83 13.67 -5.08 57.44
CA ILE A 83 14.67 -4.35 56.68
C ILE A 83 15.23 -3.23 57.54
N GLU A 84 16.53 -3.23 57.74
CA GLU A 84 17.26 -2.16 58.42
C GLU A 84 17.85 -1.22 57.36
N SER A 85 17.77 0.10 57.58
CA SER A 85 18.28 1.09 56.63
C SER A 85 18.93 2.25 57.35
N THR A 86 20.10 2.65 56.87
CA THR A 86 20.82 3.84 57.35
C THR A 86 20.49 5.09 56.52
N SER A 87 19.86 4.92 55.34
CA SER A 87 19.46 6.01 54.45
C SER A 87 18.01 6.45 54.64
N GLY A 88 17.26 5.79 55.52
CA GLY A 88 15.81 6.01 55.69
C GLY A 88 14.97 5.46 54.53
N THR A 89 15.57 4.74 53.57
CA THR A 89 14.86 4.07 52.48
C THR A 89 14.81 2.55 52.72
N PHE A 90 13.60 1.98 52.70
CA PHE A 90 13.32 0.56 52.90
C PHE A 90 12.68 -0.01 51.65
N THR A 91 13.36 -0.95 51.01
CA THR A 91 12.91 -1.58 49.75
C THR A 91 12.50 -3.02 50.00
N PHE A 92 11.19 -3.29 49.98
CA PHE A 92 10.64 -4.61 50.17
C PHE A 92 10.25 -5.23 48.84
N SER A 93 10.88 -6.36 48.48
CA SER A 93 10.55 -7.13 47.29
C SER A 93 10.08 -8.53 47.67
N PHE A 94 8.99 -8.99 47.05
CA PHE A 94 8.46 -10.34 47.29
C PHE A 94 7.91 -10.96 46.00
N SER A 95 7.93 -12.29 45.95
CA SER A 95 7.34 -13.06 44.86
C SER A 95 5.85 -13.26 45.11
N SER A 96 5.03 -12.88 44.13
CA SER A 96 3.58 -12.90 44.21
C SER A 96 2.96 -14.23 43.77
N GLY A 97 3.72 -15.10 43.10
CA GLY A 97 3.21 -16.33 42.47
C GLY A 97 2.67 -17.39 43.43
N GLN A 98 2.90 -17.23 44.73
CA GLN A 98 2.38 -18.11 45.78
C GLN A 98 1.01 -17.70 46.33
N TYR A 99 0.50 -16.51 45.97
CA TYR A 99 -0.76 -15.99 46.51
C TYR A 99 -1.93 -16.23 45.56
N GLN A 100 -3.12 -16.41 46.14
CA GLN A 100 -4.33 -16.66 45.38
C GLN A 100 -4.86 -15.36 44.77
N LYS A 101 -5.26 -15.45 43.50
CA LYS A 101 -5.74 -14.32 42.72
C LYS A 101 -7.12 -13.85 43.20
N GLY A 102 -7.37 -12.54 43.13
CA GLY A 102 -8.68 -11.92 43.38
C GLY A 102 -9.14 -11.89 44.85
N ILE A 103 -8.29 -12.31 45.79
CA ILE A 103 -8.58 -12.27 47.25
C ILE A 103 -7.75 -11.15 47.89
N PRO A 104 -8.33 -10.38 48.85
CA PRO A 104 -7.60 -9.37 49.58
C PRO A 104 -6.63 -9.98 50.61
N TYR A 105 -5.42 -9.43 50.68
CA TYR A 105 -4.43 -9.72 51.71
C TYR A 105 -4.06 -8.43 52.45
N GLU A 106 -3.97 -8.47 53.77
CA GLU A 106 -3.59 -7.30 54.57
C GLU A 106 -2.07 -7.24 54.71
N LEU A 107 -1.44 -6.25 54.09
CA LEU A 107 -0.04 -5.89 54.29
C LEU A 107 0.06 -4.87 55.42
N ASN A 108 0.57 -5.29 56.56
CA ASN A 108 0.90 -4.40 57.67
C ASN A 108 2.39 -4.04 57.61
N VAL A 109 2.68 -2.74 57.62
CA VAL A 109 4.04 -2.21 57.66
C VAL A 109 4.25 -1.52 59.00
N GLU A 110 5.21 -2.02 59.77
CA GLU A 110 5.58 -1.46 61.07
C GLU A 110 6.95 -0.79 60.97
N LEU A 111 7.04 0.49 61.33
CA LEU A 111 8.28 1.24 61.40
C LEU A 111 8.69 1.40 62.85
N PHE A 112 9.89 0.93 63.18
CA PHE A 112 10.46 1.17 64.50
C PHE A 112 11.42 2.34 64.45
N ARG A 113 11.13 3.33 65.28
CA ARG A 113 11.94 4.51 65.49
C ARG A 113 12.58 4.44 66.88
N GLY A 114 13.89 4.64 66.95
CA GLY A 114 14.57 4.79 68.24
C GLY A 114 13.96 5.97 69.02
N SER A 115 13.98 5.86 70.34
CA SER A 115 13.51 6.94 71.22
C SER A 115 14.35 8.20 71.09
N GLY A 116 15.65 8.06 70.77
CA GLY A 116 16.60 9.16 70.69
C GLY A 116 17.13 9.59 72.06
N SER A 117 16.80 8.86 73.13
CA SER A 117 17.20 9.17 74.50
C SER A 117 18.72 9.03 74.74
N GLY A 118 19.42 8.31 73.86
CA GLY A 118 20.85 8.01 74.01
C GLY A 118 21.16 6.94 75.07
N SER A 119 20.13 6.37 75.69
CA SER A 119 20.22 5.31 76.70
C SER A 119 20.83 4.02 76.13
N LEU A 120 21.29 3.12 77.01
CA LEU A 120 21.71 1.78 76.58
C LEU A 120 20.53 1.01 75.95
N ALA A 121 19.30 1.23 76.42
CA ALA A 121 18.11 0.62 75.85
C ALA A 121 17.81 1.17 74.45
N ASP A 122 17.98 2.47 74.21
CA ASP A 122 17.84 3.11 72.88
C ASP A 122 18.90 2.58 71.89
N LYS A 123 20.16 2.46 72.34
CA LYS A 123 21.25 1.90 71.53
C LYS A 123 21.08 0.41 71.22
N LEU A 124 20.38 -0.33 72.07
CA LEU A 124 20.04 -1.75 71.86
C LEU A 124 18.70 -1.94 71.14
N ASN A 125 18.02 -0.86 70.71
CA ASN A 125 16.67 -0.87 70.13
C ASN A 125 15.62 -1.52 71.07
N ALA A 126 15.86 -1.50 72.38
CA ALA A 126 14.94 -1.99 73.41
C ALA A 126 13.96 -0.91 73.89
N GLU A 127 14.15 0.35 73.46
CA GLU A 127 13.31 1.51 73.75
C GLU A 127 13.06 2.30 72.44
N GLY A 128 11.80 2.59 72.13
CA GLY A 128 11.44 3.29 70.89
C GLY A 128 9.94 3.32 70.62
N PHE A 129 9.57 3.89 69.48
CA PHE A 129 8.19 4.04 69.02
C PHE A 129 7.93 3.13 67.82
N LEU A 130 6.76 2.49 67.80
CA LEU A 130 6.30 1.66 66.70
C LEU A 130 5.14 2.34 65.98
N TYR A 131 5.34 2.66 64.72
CA TYR A 131 4.29 3.17 63.82
C TYR A 131 3.82 2.03 62.96
N SER A 132 2.52 1.93 62.69
CA SER A 132 1.96 0.87 61.84
C SER A 132 0.95 1.43 60.87
N LYS A 133 0.98 0.96 59.62
CA LYS A 133 -0.05 1.21 58.60
C LYS A 133 -0.37 -0.09 57.87
N SER A 134 -1.67 -0.33 57.65
CA SER A 134 -2.16 -1.47 56.88
C SER A 134 -2.58 -1.05 55.47
N PHE A 135 -2.32 -1.93 54.51
CA PHE A 135 -2.70 -1.81 53.10
C PHE A 135 -3.39 -3.10 52.65
N VAL A 136 -4.29 -3.02 51.68
CA VAL A 136 -4.94 -4.18 51.07
C VAL A 136 -4.25 -4.51 49.76
N LEU A 137 -3.64 -5.70 49.66
CA LEU A 137 -3.08 -6.23 48.42
C LEU A 137 -4.11 -7.11 47.70
N PHE A 138 -4.30 -6.88 46.41
CA PHE A 138 -4.98 -7.80 45.49
C PHE A 138 -3.98 -8.35 44.50
N PHE A 139 -3.91 -9.68 44.39
CA PHE A 139 -3.11 -10.35 43.38
C PHE A 139 -3.95 -10.57 42.12
N GLU A 140 -3.50 -10.02 40.99
CA GLU A 140 -4.21 -10.04 39.71
C GLU A 140 -3.39 -10.67 38.61
N GLU A 141 -4.08 -11.18 37.59
CA GLU A 141 -3.42 -11.61 36.36
C GLU A 141 -2.88 -10.42 35.58
N ASP A 142 -1.76 -10.61 34.88
CA ASP A 142 -1.11 -9.56 34.09
C ASP A 142 -2.08 -8.90 33.09
N ALA A 143 -3.01 -9.68 32.52
CA ALA A 143 -4.05 -9.19 31.63
C ALA A 143 -5.03 -8.22 32.32
N ASN A 144 -5.29 -8.40 33.62
CA ASN A 144 -6.14 -7.55 34.45
C ASN A 144 -5.37 -6.39 35.11
N MET A 145 -4.04 -6.41 35.03
CA MET A 145 -3.19 -5.32 35.50
C MET A 145 -3.09 -4.19 34.47
N ALA A 146 -3.22 -4.51 33.18
CA ALA A 146 -3.21 -3.50 32.12
C ALA A 146 -4.41 -2.55 32.21
N SER A 147 -4.16 -1.26 32.00
CA SER A 147 -5.19 -0.24 31.80
C SER A 147 -6.06 -0.59 30.59
N GLN A 148 -7.34 -0.93 30.79
CA GLN A 148 -8.24 -1.30 29.70
C GLN A 148 -8.81 -0.06 29.01
N ILE A 149 -8.98 -0.12 27.70
CA ILE A 149 -9.70 0.92 26.95
C ILE A 149 -11.17 0.88 27.35
N ILE A 150 -11.71 2.01 27.79
CA ILE A 150 -13.09 2.23 28.20
C ILE A 150 -13.94 2.60 26.98
N SER A 151 -13.42 3.51 26.14
CA SER A 151 -14.13 3.97 24.95
C SER A 151 -13.19 4.46 23.86
N VAL A 152 -13.63 4.26 22.62
CA VAL A 152 -13.05 4.85 21.41
C VAL A 152 -14.21 5.50 20.67
N THR A 153 -14.26 6.83 20.66
CA THR A 153 -15.43 7.57 20.17
C THR A 153 -15.05 8.87 19.45
N PRO A 154 -15.76 9.28 18.39
CA PRO A 154 -15.56 10.58 17.77
C PRO A 154 -15.96 11.69 18.72
N LYS A 155 -15.10 12.70 18.86
CA LYS A 155 -15.38 13.89 19.67
C LYS A 155 -14.62 15.09 19.13
N ASN A 156 -15.34 16.18 18.87
CA ASN A 156 -14.80 17.45 18.37
C ASN A 156 -13.97 17.29 17.07
N GLY A 157 -14.45 16.51 16.10
CA GLY A 157 -13.77 16.33 14.81
C GLY A 157 -12.49 15.49 14.87
N SER A 158 -12.27 14.74 15.96
CA SER A 158 -11.12 13.85 16.16
C SER A 158 -11.58 12.56 16.87
N LEU A 159 -10.71 11.56 16.99
CA LEU A 159 -11.04 10.33 17.69
C LEU A 159 -10.51 10.36 19.12
N ARG A 160 -11.39 10.28 20.12
CA ARG A 160 -11.00 10.20 21.53
C ARG A 160 -10.85 8.74 21.95
N VAL A 161 -9.66 8.40 22.44
CA VAL A 161 -9.35 7.10 23.06
C VAL A 161 -9.24 7.32 24.56
N GLU A 162 -10.01 6.58 25.34
CA GLU A 162 -10.07 6.69 26.80
C GLU A 162 -9.89 5.31 27.44
N TRP A 163 -9.08 5.25 28.50
CA TRP A 163 -8.75 4.01 29.22
C TRP A 163 -8.86 4.16 30.74
N GLU A 164 -8.80 3.06 31.45
CA GLU A 164 -8.78 3.01 32.90
C GLU A 164 -7.44 3.49 33.45
N ARG A 165 -7.47 4.23 34.56
CA ARG A 165 -6.24 4.54 35.30
C ARG A 165 -5.55 3.24 35.73
N PHE A 166 -4.23 3.21 35.64
CA PHE A 166 -3.44 2.07 36.08
C PHE A 166 -3.55 1.94 37.59
N LYS A 167 -3.96 0.76 38.07
CA LYS A 167 -4.24 0.49 39.48
C LYS A 167 -3.05 -0.12 40.25
N GLY A 168 -1.99 -0.50 39.56
CA GLY A 168 -0.78 -1.08 40.16
C GLY A 168 0.23 -0.04 40.64
N VAL A 169 1.39 -0.53 41.06
CA VAL A 169 2.52 0.28 41.57
C VAL A 169 3.63 0.42 40.53
N GLY A 170 4.49 1.43 40.74
CA GLY A 170 5.66 1.65 39.89
C GLY A 170 5.32 2.10 38.47
N PHE A 171 4.22 2.83 38.28
CA PHE A 171 3.86 3.41 36.99
C PHE A 171 4.98 4.30 36.45
N ARG A 172 5.32 4.13 35.17
CA ARG A 172 6.23 5.04 34.47
C ARG A 172 5.50 5.85 33.40
N ARG A 173 4.77 5.15 32.51
CA ARG A 173 4.11 5.77 31.36
C ARG A 173 3.10 4.85 30.70
N TYR A 174 2.15 5.45 29.98
CA TYR A 174 1.36 4.79 28.96
C TYR A 174 2.00 4.93 27.59
N HIS A 175 1.99 3.86 26.82
CA HIS A 175 2.21 3.89 25.37
C HIS A 175 0.87 3.57 24.71
N VAL A 176 0.34 4.51 23.94
CA VAL A 176 -0.92 4.33 23.22
C VAL A 176 -0.62 3.91 21.80
N PHE A 177 -1.23 2.83 21.33
CA PHE A 177 -0.99 2.28 20.01
C PHE A 177 -2.27 2.23 19.19
N ASN A 178 -2.08 2.35 17.87
CA ASN A 178 -2.99 1.89 16.83
C ASN A 178 -2.16 0.99 15.92
N SER A 179 -2.68 -0.21 15.65
CA SER A 179 -2.00 -1.27 14.86
C SER A 179 -1.51 -0.79 13.50
N VAL A 180 -2.15 0.23 12.90
CA VAL A 180 -1.79 0.78 11.60
C VAL A 180 -0.59 1.74 11.67
N PHE A 181 -0.39 2.44 12.80
CA PHE A 181 0.57 3.55 12.91
C PHE A 181 1.78 3.25 13.79
N TYR A 182 1.78 2.10 14.48
CA TYR A 182 2.84 1.70 15.40
C TYR A 182 3.25 2.84 16.37
N LYS A 183 2.46 3.00 17.44
CA LYS A 183 2.58 3.94 18.58
C LYS A 183 2.15 5.38 18.30
N ILE A 184 0.98 5.77 18.83
CA ILE A 184 0.38 7.12 18.76
C ILE A 184 1.09 8.10 19.69
N ASP A 185 1.18 7.82 20.99
CA ASP A 185 1.73 8.76 21.97
C ASP A 185 2.33 8.04 23.19
N ILE A 186 3.09 8.79 23.98
CA ILE A 186 3.65 8.37 25.27
C ILE A 186 3.22 9.36 26.36
N ILE A 187 2.60 8.86 27.43
CA ILE A 187 2.03 9.69 28.51
C ILE A 187 2.68 9.29 29.83
N ASP A 188 3.50 10.18 30.39
CA ASP A 188 4.19 9.97 31.68
C ASP A 188 3.32 10.34 32.91
N ASP A 189 2.09 10.83 32.72
CA ASP A 189 1.14 11.13 33.80
C ASP A 189 0.08 10.04 33.93
N GLN A 190 0.09 9.32 35.06
CA GLN A 190 -0.87 8.26 35.38
C GLN A 190 -2.32 8.74 35.39
N ASN A 191 -2.57 10.04 35.67
CA ASN A 191 -3.92 10.60 35.75
C ASN A 191 -4.47 11.00 34.38
N ARG A 192 -3.62 11.08 33.35
CA ARG A 192 -4.07 11.37 31.98
C ARG A 192 -4.46 10.07 31.29
N THR A 193 -5.74 9.75 31.37
CA THR A 193 -6.31 8.48 30.89
C THR A 193 -7.09 8.60 29.58
N PHE A 194 -6.82 9.65 28.80
CA PHE A 194 -7.37 9.80 27.46
C PHE A 194 -6.43 10.62 26.56
N LEU A 195 -6.59 10.45 25.26
CA LEU A 195 -6.01 11.31 24.23
C LEU A 195 -6.95 11.46 23.03
N TYR A 196 -6.62 12.42 22.16
CA TYR A 196 -7.21 12.53 20.83
C TYR A 196 -6.20 11.99 19.82
N ASP A 197 -6.59 10.97 19.05
CA ASP A 197 -5.80 10.49 17.92
C ASP A 197 -6.06 11.42 16.72
N GLU A 198 -5.13 12.35 16.53
CA GLU A 198 -5.15 13.32 15.44
C GLU A 198 -4.69 12.73 14.09
N SER A 199 -4.24 11.47 14.06
CA SER A 199 -3.89 10.75 12.83
C SER A 199 -5.04 9.90 12.27
N TYR A 200 -6.12 9.75 13.04
CA TYR A 200 -7.30 9.00 12.63
C TYR A 200 -8.22 9.78 11.70
N ILE A 201 -8.53 9.22 10.54
CA ILE A 201 -9.36 9.87 9.50
C ILE A 201 -10.53 9.01 9.00
N GLY A 202 -10.76 7.83 9.60
CA GLY A 202 -11.91 6.96 9.32
C GLY A 202 -11.59 5.53 8.87
N TYR A 203 -10.31 5.17 8.64
CA TYR A 203 -9.90 3.80 8.31
C TYR A 203 -10.00 2.85 9.52
N ASN A 204 -9.75 1.56 9.31
CA ASN A 204 -9.84 0.55 10.37
C ASN A 204 -8.70 0.71 11.38
N GLY A 205 -9.04 0.99 12.64
CA GLY A 205 -8.06 1.12 13.73
C GLY A 205 -8.21 0.00 14.74
N ASP A 206 -7.08 -0.49 15.25
CA ASP A 206 -7.07 -1.42 16.38
C ASP A 206 -6.19 -0.87 17.50
N TYR A 207 -6.84 -0.43 18.57
CA TYR A 207 -6.24 0.35 19.65
C TYR A 207 -5.90 -0.51 20.86
N TYR A 208 -4.75 -0.25 21.46
CA TYR A 208 -4.35 -0.87 22.72
C TYR A 208 -3.39 0.03 23.51
N ILE A 209 -3.37 -0.16 24.84
CA ILE A 209 -2.51 0.57 25.77
C ILE A 209 -1.47 -0.39 26.32
N VAL A 210 -0.20 0.00 26.26
CA VAL A 210 0.87 -0.67 27.01
C VAL A 210 1.24 0.22 28.19
N THR A 211 1.03 -0.27 29.40
CA THR A 211 1.46 0.40 30.62
C THR A 211 2.85 -0.07 30.99
N GLU A 212 3.83 0.83 30.94
CA GLU A 212 5.19 0.58 31.39
C GLU A 212 5.31 0.87 32.88
N THR A 213 5.96 -0.04 33.59
CA THR A 213 6.20 0.04 35.03
C THR A 213 7.66 -0.28 35.35
N ASP A 214 8.06 -0.05 36.60
CA ASP A 214 9.38 -0.47 37.10
C ASP A 214 9.63 -1.99 36.97
N ASN A 215 8.56 -2.80 36.95
CA ASN A 215 8.64 -4.27 37.00
C ASN A 215 8.29 -4.95 35.67
N GLY A 216 8.13 -4.18 34.59
CA GLY A 216 7.76 -4.70 33.26
C GLY A 216 6.65 -3.90 32.59
N SER A 217 5.92 -4.52 31.67
CA SER A 217 4.85 -3.86 30.92
C SER A 217 3.58 -4.71 30.85
N PHE A 218 2.42 -4.06 30.90
CA PHE A 218 1.12 -4.70 30.79
C PHE A 218 0.37 -4.17 29.57
N THR A 219 -0.13 -5.07 28.72
CA THR A 219 -0.85 -4.71 27.49
C THR A 219 -2.35 -4.91 27.65
N SER A 220 -3.13 -3.88 27.30
CA SER A 220 -4.59 -3.94 27.33
C SER A 220 -5.14 -4.89 26.27
N ARG A 221 -6.43 -5.19 26.36
CA ARG A 221 -7.13 -5.78 25.21
C ARG A 221 -7.14 -4.79 24.05
N HIS A 222 -7.19 -5.37 22.86
CA HIS A 222 -7.36 -4.68 21.59
C HIS A 222 -8.80 -4.23 21.43
N VAL A 223 -9.02 -2.98 21.02
CA VAL A 223 -10.33 -2.42 20.71
C VAL A 223 -10.34 -1.99 19.25
N TYR A 224 -11.07 -2.76 18.46
CA TYR A 224 -11.34 -2.43 17.06
C TYR A 224 -12.30 -1.24 16.98
N TYR A 225 -11.98 -0.29 16.11
CA TYR A 225 -12.82 0.84 15.80
C TYR A 225 -12.77 1.19 14.30
N GLU A 226 -13.94 1.35 13.71
CA GLU A 226 -14.13 1.74 12.32
C GLU A 226 -15.34 2.66 12.24
N GLU A 227 -15.15 3.82 11.62
CA GLU A 227 -16.24 4.75 11.30
C GLU A 227 -16.55 4.78 9.79
N GLY A 228 -15.57 4.40 8.96
CA GLY A 228 -15.61 4.50 7.52
C GLY A 228 -15.09 5.85 7.01
N LEU A 229 -14.59 5.83 5.77
CA LEU A 229 -14.23 7.03 5.02
C LEU A 229 -15.49 7.67 4.42
N PRO A 230 -15.49 8.98 4.13
CA PRO A 230 -16.63 9.60 3.48
C PRO A 230 -16.91 8.97 2.11
N VAL A 231 -18.17 8.62 1.82
CA VAL A 231 -18.54 8.01 0.55
C VAL A 231 -18.29 8.99 -0.59
N ALA A 232 -17.52 8.56 -1.59
CA ALA A 232 -17.25 9.31 -2.80
C ALA A 232 -18.21 8.90 -3.91
N VAL A 233 -18.62 9.86 -4.73
CA VAL A 233 -19.49 9.67 -5.88
C VAL A 233 -18.90 10.45 -7.06
N ALA A 234 -18.91 9.86 -8.25
CA ALA A 234 -18.59 10.56 -9.49
C ALA A 234 -19.87 10.76 -10.29
N GLN A 235 -20.04 11.96 -10.84
CA GLN A 235 -21.16 12.30 -11.73
C GLN A 235 -20.63 12.99 -12.98
N ARG A 236 -21.33 12.77 -14.10
CA ARG A 236 -20.96 13.39 -15.37
C ARG A 236 -21.38 14.85 -15.33
N GLY A 237 -20.42 15.74 -15.53
CA GLY A 237 -20.67 17.17 -15.72
C GLY A 237 -20.93 17.51 -17.19
N ASP A 238 -21.05 18.80 -17.47
CA ASP A 238 -21.11 19.34 -18.82
C ASP A 238 -19.71 19.28 -19.47
N ASP A 239 -19.64 19.32 -20.81
CA ASP A 239 -18.38 19.44 -21.57
C ASP A 239 -17.28 18.40 -21.24
N LEU A 240 -17.65 17.11 -21.10
CA LEU A 240 -16.73 15.99 -20.79
C LEU A 240 -16.07 16.08 -19.40
N THR A 241 -16.56 16.93 -18.52
CA THR A 241 -16.08 16.99 -17.13
C THR A 241 -16.70 15.89 -16.27
N VAL A 242 -15.98 15.48 -15.22
CA VAL A 242 -16.48 14.60 -14.16
C VAL A 242 -16.42 15.35 -12.83
N GLU A 243 -17.57 15.50 -12.18
CA GLU A 243 -17.65 16.00 -10.82
C GLU A 243 -17.48 14.84 -9.85
N VAL A 244 -16.39 14.87 -9.08
CA VAL A 244 -16.12 13.93 -7.99
C VAL A 244 -16.48 14.62 -6.69
N SER A 245 -17.47 14.10 -5.97
CA SER A 245 -17.90 14.64 -4.67
C SER A 245 -17.82 13.57 -3.58
N TRP A 246 -17.65 13.99 -2.34
CA TRP A 246 -17.64 13.10 -1.18
C TRP A 246 -18.27 13.75 0.04
N GLY A 247 -18.75 12.92 0.96
CA GLY A 247 -19.31 13.40 2.23
C GLY A 247 -18.29 14.14 3.10
N LYS A 248 -18.77 14.96 4.03
CA LYS A 248 -17.91 15.57 5.03
C LYS A 248 -17.41 14.53 6.04
N SER A 249 -16.10 14.47 6.29
CA SER A 249 -15.53 13.57 7.30
C SER A 249 -15.91 13.99 8.72
N LYS A 250 -16.24 13.00 9.57
CA LYS A 250 -16.39 13.20 11.03
C LYS A 250 -15.08 13.57 11.71
N PHE A 251 -13.95 13.41 11.00
CA PHE A 251 -12.60 13.69 11.47
C PHE A 251 -11.96 14.87 10.73
N GLU A 252 -12.75 15.84 10.27
CA GLU A 252 -12.27 17.01 9.51
C GLU A 252 -11.09 17.74 10.17
N ASN A 253 -11.04 17.77 11.52
CA ASN A 253 -9.96 18.44 12.23
C ASN A 253 -8.63 17.70 12.12
N ASN A 254 -8.66 16.41 11.77
CA ASN A 254 -7.51 15.55 11.58
C ASN A 254 -7.03 15.50 10.12
N ILE A 255 -7.76 16.10 9.17
CA ILE A 255 -7.43 16.01 7.73
C ILE A 255 -6.74 17.30 7.25
N SER A 256 -5.57 17.17 6.62
CA SER A 256 -4.85 18.29 6.00
C SER A 256 -5.34 18.60 4.60
N GLY A 257 -5.84 17.59 3.89
CA GLY A 257 -6.30 17.70 2.51
C GLY A 257 -6.71 16.35 1.95
N TYR A 258 -6.95 16.31 0.64
CA TYR A 258 -7.36 15.11 -0.09
C TYR A 258 -6.50 14.90 -1.32
N ARG A 259 -6.00 13.68 -1.53
CA ARG A 259 -5.44 13.25 -2.81
C ARG A 259 -6.50 12.52 -3.59
N ILE A 260 -6.68 12.93 -4.85
CA ILE A 260 -7.63 12.31 -5.76
C ILE A 260 -6.83 11.52 -6.79
N PHE A 261 -7.16 10.24 -6.92
CA PHE A 261 -6.58 9.38 -7.94
C PHE A 261 -7.65 8.94 -8.92
N GLU A 262 -7.28 8.81 -10.19
CA GLU A 262 -8.09 8.13 -11.19
C GLU A 262 -7.54 6.72 -11.46
N SER A 263 -8.42 5.80 -11.83
CA SER A 263 -8.05 4.50 -12.39
C SER A 263 -9.00 4.15 -13.54
N TYR A 264 -8.42 3.80 -14.68
CA TYR A 264 -9.16 3.58 -15.93
C TYR A 264 -8.84 2.21 -16.56
N ASN A 265 -8.22 1.31 -15.81
CA ASN A 265 -7.96 -0.06 -16.27
C ASN A 265 -8.08 -1.09 -15.15
N ARG A 266 -8.37 -2.34 -15.53
CA ARG A 266 -8.38 -3.50 -14.62
C ARG A 266 -7.01 -3.83 -14.04
N PHE A 267 -5.94 -3.19 -14.54
CA PHE A 267 -4.57 -3.40 -14.08
C PHE A 267 -4.19 -2.53 -12.87
N ASN A 268 -5.13 -1.77 -12.31
CA ASN A 268 -4.96 -0.99 -11.09
C ASN A 268 -3.82 0.04 -11.21
N TYR A 269 -3.70 0.70 -12.36
CA TYR A 269 -2.89 1.92 -12.44
C TYR A 269 -3.68 3.06 -11.82
N PHE A 270 -3.05 3.76 -10.88
CA PHE A 270 -3.62 4.94 -10.23
C PHE A 270 -2.77 6.15 -10.60
N ASN A 271 -3.39 7.13 -11.23
CA ASN A 271 -2.74 8.41 -11.47
C ASN A 271 -3.25 9.40 -10.42
N GLU A 272 -2.34 10.01 -9.66
CA GLU A 272 -2.73 11.15 -8.84
C GLU A 272 -3.10 12.31 -9.76
N VAL A 273 -4.34 12.75 -9.65
CA VAL A 273 -4.90 13.82 -10.47
C VAL A 273 -4.67 15.16 -9.78
N VAL A 274 -4.90 15.23 -8.47
CA VAL A 274 -4.78 16.46 -7.70
C VAL A 274 -4.57 16.18 -6.22
N PHE A 275 -3.89 17.12 -5.54
CA PHE A 275 -3.91 17.27 -4.09
C PHE A 275 -4.60 18.58 -3.72
N ILE A 276 -5.65 18.48 -2.89
CA ILE A 276 -6.46 19.60 -2.42
C ILE A 276 -6.06 19.90 -0.98
N GLU A 277 -5.37 21.02 -0.74
CA GLU A 277 -4.94 21.51 0.59
C GLU A 277 -6.09 22.13 1.41
N ASP A 278 -7.22 21.42 1.50
CA ASP A 278 -8.35 21.80 2.34
C ASP A 278 -9.03 20.54 2.91
N GLY A 279 -8.89 20.32 4.21
CA GLY A 279 -9.52 19.20 4.92
C GLY A 279 -11.05 19.29 5.02
N ALA A 280 -11.64 20.43 4.65
CA ALA A 280 -13.09 20.62 4.56
C ALA A 280 -13.63 20.46 3.13
N ALA A 281 -12.77 20.25 2.12
CA ALA A 281 -13.19 20.03 0.75
C ALA A 281 -14.11 18.81 0.63
N THR A 282 -15.11 18.91 -0.25
CA THR A 282 -16.11 17.87 -0.52
C THR A 282 -16.32 17.61 -2.01
N GLU A 283 -15.59 18.31 -2.88
CA GLU A 283 -15.79 18.24 -4.33
C GLU A 283 -14.49 18.53 -5.10
N TYR A 284 -14.42 17.99 -6.31
CA TYR A 284 -13.37 18.21 -7.30
C TYR A 284 -13.93 18.02 -8.70
N ASN A 285 -13.64 18.96 -9.61
CA ASN A 285 -14.01 18.86 -11.02
C ASN A 285 -12.81 18.38 -11.84
N PHE A 286 -12.95 17.20 -12.43
CA PHE A 286 -11.98 16.60 -13.32
C PHE A 286 -12.29 16.94 -14.77
N ASN A 287 -11.33 17.57 -15.46
CA ASN A 287 -11.52 18.08 -16.82
C ASN A 287 -10.83 17.24 -17.91
N GLU A 288 -10.10 16.19 -17.52
CA GLU A 288 -9.31 15.34 -18.43
C GLU A 288 -9.94 13.96 -18.61
N SER A 289 -11.29 13.91 -18.60
CA SER A 289 -12.01 12.65 -18.71
C SER A 289 -11.76 11.97 -20.04
N ARG A 290 -11.54 10.65 -19.99
CA ARG A 290 -11.34 9.83 -21.19
C ARG A 290 -12.69 9.43 -21.77
N PHE A 291 -12.84 9.59 -23.09
CA PHE A 291 -14.04 9.17 -23.80
C PHE A 291 -14.10 7.64 -23.91
N ALA A 292 -15.28 7.07 -23.70
CA ALA A 292 -15.59 5.64 -23.78
C ALA A 292 -14.76 4.73 -22.84
N VAL A 293 -14.15 5.29 -21.79
CA VAL A 293 -13.36 4.54 -20.81
C VAL A 293 -14.01 4.64 -19.44
N GLU A 294 -14.33 3.48 -18.86
CA GLU A 294 -14.76 3.37 -17.47
C GLU A 294 -13.64 3.88 -16.56
N THR A 295 -13.93 4.94 -15.81
CA THR A 295 -12.99 5.60 -14.92
C THR A 295 -13.54 5.56 -13.50
N ARG A 296 -12.69 5.20 -12.54
CA ARG A 296 -12.99 5.21 -11.12
C ARG A 296 -12.13 6.23 -10.42
N PHE A 297 -12.71 6.97 -9.47
CA PHE A 297 -11.98 7.91 -8.64
C PHE A 297 -11.79 7.37 -7.23
N TYR A 298 -10.63 7.66 -6.66
CA TYR A 298 -10.26 7.33 -5.30
C TYR A 298 -9.95 8.62 -4.55
N VAL A 299 -10.69 8.86 -3.47
CA VAL A 299 -10.56 10.04 -2.61
C VAL A 299 -9.85 9.62 -1.33
N LEU A 300 -8.58 9.97 -1.22
CA LEU A 300 -7.72 9.65 -0.08
C LEU A 300 -7.59 10.87 0.84
N PRO A 301 -8.23 10.89 2.03
CA PRO A 301 -7.93 11.91 3.03
C PRO A 301 -6.49 11.76 3.53
N ILE A 302 -5.81 12.89 3.74
CA ILE A 302 -4.44 12.94 4.26
C ILE A 302 -4.49 13.41 5.72
N PRO A 303 -3.92 12.67 6.69
CA PRO A 303 -3.93 13.08 8.08
C PRO A 303 -2.95 14.23 8.34
N LYS A 304 -3.32 15.20 9.18
CA LYS A 304 -2.45 16.31 9.61
C LYS A 304 -1.23 15.84 10.38
N LYS A 305 -1.40 14.80 11.20
CA LYS A 305 -0.33 14.18 11.95
C LYS A 305 -0.07 12.78 11.41
N ARG A 306 1.19 12.55 11.03
CA ARG A 306 1.73 11.25 10.60
C ARG A 306 1.01 10.70 9.38
N GLU A 307 1.42 11.18 8.23
CA GLU A 307 1.11 10.52 6.97
C GLU A 307 1.66 9.09 7.03
N ILE A 308 0.80 8.09 6.82
CA ILE A 308 1.30 6.75 6.56
C ILE A 308 1.81 6.77 5.12
N PRO A 309 3.09 6.43 4.87
CA PRO A 309 3.54 6.24 3.50
C PRO A 309 2.62 5.25 2.78
N LEU A 310 2.18 5.60 1.57
CA LEU A 310 1.57 4.65 0.66
C LEU A 310 2.70 3.73 0.17
N ASN A 311 2.74 2.51 0.68
CA ASN A 311 3.80 1.56 0.34
C ASN A 311 3.40 0.66 -0.84
N SER A 312 2.11 0.64 -1.18
CA SER A 312 1.56 -0.23 -2.22
C SER A 312 0.23 0.27 -2.78
N TYR A 313 -0.13 -0.27 -3.95
CA TYR A 313 -1.46 -0.10 -4.54
C TYR A 313 -2.59 -0.63 -3.66
N ASP A 314 -2.32 -1.65 -2.86
CA ASP A 314 -3.32 -2.21 -1.94
C ASP A 314 -3.66 -1.21 -0.83
N ASP A 315 -2.68 -0.40 -0.37
CA ASP A 315 -2.93 0.64 0.64
C ASP A 315 -3.98 1.66 0.19
N LEU A 316 -4.00 2.03 -1.10
CA LEU A 316 -5.00 2.94 -1.66
C LEU A 316 -6.42 2.36 -1.57
N ARG A 317 -6.60 1.07 -1.88
CA ARG A 317 -7.92 0.42 -1.84
C ARG A 317 -8.51 0.33 -0.43
N TYR A 318 -7.66 0.25 0.59
CA TYR A 318 -8.09 0.18 1.98
C TYR A 318 -8.18 1.54 2.69
N ARG A 319 -7.60 2.60 2.11
CA ARG A 319 -7.49 3.92 2.76
C ARG A 319 -8.15 5.05 2.00
N ALA A 320 -8.60 4.82 0.78
CA ALA A 320 -9.38 5.79 0.01
C ALA A 320 -10.84 5.37 -0.09
N SER A 321 -11.72 6.36 -0.16
CA SER A 321 -13.09 6.14 -0.63
C SER A 321 -13.08 6.00 -2.14
N MET A 322 -13.87 5.09 -2.71
CA MET A 322 -13.95 4.89 -4.15
C MET A 322 -15.32 5.26 -4.69
N THR A 323 -15.36 5.80 -5.89
CA THR A 323 -16.61 6.00 -6.64
C THR A 323 -17.02 4.70 -7.33
N GLU A 324 -18.26 4.65 -7.82
CA GLU A 324 -18.60 3.72 -8.90
C GLU A 324 -17.85 4.11 -10.18
N ASP A 325 -17.82 3.20 -11.16
CA ASP A 325 -17.26 3.49 -12.48
C ASP A 325 -18.14 4.52 -13.19
N ILE A 326 -17.50 5.57 -13.69
CA ILE A 326 -18.12 6.58 -14.52
C ILE A 326 -17.58 6.50 -15.93
N ILE A 327 -18.45 6.70 -16.91
CA ILE A 327 -18.09 6.74 -18.32
C ILE A 327 -18.57 8.03 -18.96
N ILE A 328 -17.67 8.64 -19.72
CA ILE A 328 -17.98 9.77 -20.59
C ILE A 328 -18.14 9.24 -22.01
N GLY A 329 -19.23 9.59 -22.68
CA GLY A 329 -19.57 9.02 -23.99
C GLY A 329 -20.28 7.68 -23.87
N ASP A 330 -20.19 6.88 -24.93
CA ASP A 330 -20.82 5.56 -24.95
C ASP A 330 -19.83 4.49 -24.49
N HIS A 331 -20.35 3.50 -23.77
CA HIS A 331 -19.55 2.37 -23.29
C HIS A 331 -19.03 1.54 -24.46
N MET A 332 -17.71 1.47 -24.63
CA MET A 332 -17.11 0.48 -25.51
C MET A 332 -17.29 -0.90 -24.88
N PRO A 333 -18.00 -1.83 -25.54
CA PRO A 333 -18.38 -3.11 -24.94
C PRO A 333 -17.17 -3.91 -24.45
N ILE A 334 -16.00 -3.75 -25.06
CA ILE A 334 -14.74 -4.44 -24.72
C ILE A 334 -13.56 -3.51 -24.99
N TYR A 335 -12.56 -3.53 -24.12
CA TYR A 335 -11.28 -2.83 -24.31
C TYR A 335 -10.39 -3.62 -25.29
N PRO A 336 -10.08 -3.10 -26.49
CA PRO A 336 -9.25 -3.81 -27.46
C PRO A 336 -7.79 -3.90 -26.97
N PHE A 337 -7.16 -5.08 -27.07
CA PHE A 337 -5.82 -5.31 -26.52
C PHE A 337 -4.70 -5.07 -27.55
N SER A 338 -4.96 -5.29 -28.85
CA SER A 338 -3.83 -5.44 -29.80
C SER A 338 -4.04 -4.88 -31.21
N PHE A 339 -5.21 -5.05 -31.84
CA PHE A 339 -5.41 -4.74 -33.26
C PHE A 339 -6.80 -4.19 -33.53
N PHE A 340 -6.87 -3.20 -34.42
CA PHE A 340 -8.08 -2.56 -34.90
C PHE A 340 -8.01 -2.45 -36.42
N HIS A 341 -8.98 -3.02 -37.11
CA HIS A 341 -9.08 -2.96 -38.56
C HIS A 341 -10.47 -2.44 -38.97
N THR A 342 -10.48 -1.38 -39.77
CA THR A 342 -11.67 -0.72 -40.33
C THR A 342 -11.68 -0.86 -41.85
N PRO A 343 -11.96 -2.06 -42.38
CA PRO A 343 -12.23 -2.17 -43.80
C PRO A 343 -13.47 -1.35 -44.17
N PRO A 344 -13.71 -1.07 -45.46
CA PRO A 344 -14.95 -0.47 -45.89
C PRO A 344 -16.18 -1.29 -45.43
N GLY A 345 -17.23 -0.60 -45.01
CA GLY A 345 -18.45 -1.13 -44.41
C GLY A 345 -18.72 -0.59 -43.00
N ASP A 346 -19.86 -1.00 -42.44
CA ASP A 346 -20.33 -0.56 -41.12
C ASP A 346 -19.67 -1.31 -39.95
N PHE A 347 -18.68 -2.16 -40.24
CA PHE A 347 -18.07 -3.04 -39.25
C PHE A 347 -16.58 -2.76 -39.08
N CYS A 348 -16.11 -2.83 -37.84
CA CYS A 348 -14.71 -2.96 -37.51
C CYS A 348 -14.43 -4.29 -36.80
N TYR A 349 -13.17 -4.68 -36.81
CA TYR A 349 -12.71 -5.92 -36.20
C TYR A 349 -11.57 -5.62 -35.24
N PHE A 350 -11.71 -6.14 -34.02
CA PHE A 350 -10.68 -6.01 -33.00
C PHE A 350 -10.59 -7.27 -32.15
N THR A 351 -9.57 -7.34 -31.31
CA THR A 351 -9.29 -8.52 -30.50
C THR A 351 -8.96 -8.14 -29.07
N ASP A 352 -9.44 -8.96 -28.12
CA ASP A 352 -8.85 -9.04 -26.78
C ASP A 352 -7.87 -10.24 -26.75
N ILE A 353 -7.46 -10.70 -25.56
CA ILE A 353 -6.55 -11.85 -25.47
C ILE A 353 -7.23 -13.22 -25.74
N PHE A 354 -8.55 -13.24 -25.90
CA PHE A 354 -9.37 -14.46 -25.95
C PHE A 354 -10.22 -14.60 -27.22
N GLN A 355 -10.53 -13.52 -27.93
CA GLN A 355 -11.49 -13.50 -29.03
C GLN A 355 -11.15 -12.42 -30.07
N VAL A 356 -11.63 -12.65 -31.29
CA VAL A 356 -11.77 -11.63 -32.33
C VAL A 356 -13.25 -11.26 -32.40
N TYR A 357 -13.54 -9.97 -32.31
CA TYR A 357 -14.87 -9.40 -32.32
C TYR A 357 -15.19 -8.76 -33.66
N LYS A 358 -16.45 -8.90 -34.08
CA LYS A 358 -17.07 -8.11 -35.13
C LYS A 358 -17.96 -7.06 -34.48
N PHE A 359 -17.63 -5.81 -34.70
CA PHE A 359 -18.30 -4.68 -34.07
C PHE A 359 -18.98 -3.81 -35.11
N ASP A 360 -20.27 -3.56 -34.88
CA ASP A 360 -21.09 -2.68 -35.68
C ASP A 360 -20.87 -1.24 -35.22
N CYS A 361 -20.19 -0.45 -36.06
CA CYS A 361 -19.85 0.93 -35.80
C CYS A 361 -21.08 1.85 -35.79
N VAL A 362 -22.16 1.48 -36.50
CA VAL A 362 -23.39 2.28 -36.60
C VAL A 362 -24.24 2.10 -35.34
N ASN A 363 -24.36 0.86 -34.87
CA ASN A 363 -25.18 0.52 -33.70
C ASN A 363 -24.39 0.50 -32.39
N ASN A 364 -23.06 0.66 -32.43
CA ASN A 364 -22.16 0.59 -31.28
C ASN A 364 -22.35 -0.72 -30.46
N THR A 365 -22.41 -1.86 -31.16
CA THR A 365 -22.60 -3.16 -30.52
C THR A 365 -21.70 -4.22 -31.14
N ILE A 366 -21.31 -5.21 -30.32
CA ILE A 366 -20.68 -6.43 -30.82
C ILE A 366 -21.77 -7.31 -31.41
N THR A 367 -21.68 -7.61 -32.70
CA THR A 367 -22.66 -8.44 -33.38
C THR A 367 -22.28 -9.91 -33.34
N ASP A 368 -20.99 -10.22 -33.31
CA ASP A 368 -20.49 -11.59 -33.33
C ASP A 368 -19.01 -11.69 -32.89
N SER A 369 -18.52 -12.90 -32.63
CA SER A 369 -17.15 -13.15 -32.16
C SER A 369 -16.68 -14.59 -32.42
N ILE A 370 -15.37 -14.75 -32.58
CA ILE A 370 -14.72 -16.08 -32.62
C ILE A 370 -13.65 -16.21 -31.53
N PRO A 371 -13.47 -17.41 -30.94
CA PRO A 371 -12.37 -17.67 -30.02
C PRO A 371 -11.00 -17.53 -30.68
N ALA A 372 -10.07 -16.89 -30.00
CA ALA A 372 -8.70 -16.65 -30.44
C ALA A 372 -7.71 -16.80 -29.25
N GLN A 373 -6.42 -17.01 -29.54
CA GLN A 373 -5.40 -17.17 -28.49
C GLN A 373 -4.08 -16.55 -28.97
N ASN A 374 -3.60 -15.50 -28.29
CA ASN A 374 -2.36 -14.76 -28.62
C ASN A 374 -2.38 -14.14 -30.03
N VAL A 375 -3.14 -13.07 -30.21
CA VAL A 375 -3.65 -12.73 -31.54
C VAL A 375 -2.88 -11.58 -32.16
N TYR A 376 -2.07 -11.90 -33.16
CA TYR A 376 -1.93 -11.07 -34.36
C TYR A 376 -3.15 -11.33 -35.24
N MET A 377 -3.68 -10.28 -35.88
CA MET A 377 -4.75 -10.43 -36.85
C MET A 377 -4.55 -9.50 -38.06
N SER A 378 -5.06 -9.94 -39.19
CA SER A 378 -5.20 -9.12 -40.38
C SER A 378 -6.57 -9.32 -40.99
N VAL A 379 -7.17 -8.22 -41.44
CA VAL A 379 -8.41 -8.24 -42.22
C VAL A 379 -8.08 -7.90 -43.68
N SER A 380 -8.75 -8.55 -44.63
CA SER A 380 -8.59 -8.20 -46.05
C SER A 380 -9.11 -6.79 -46.34
N PRO A 381 -8.56 -6.06 -47.33
CA PRO A 381 -9.01 -4.71 -47.67
C PRO A 381 -10.52 -4.57 -47.94
N ASP A 382 -11.19 -5.61 -48.44
CA ASP A 382 -12.66 -5.65 -48.63
C ASP A 382 -13.46 -6.02 -47.38
N GLY A 383 -12.79 -6.29 -46.26
CA GLY A 383 -13.41 -6.67 -45.01
C GLY A 383 -14.01 -8.06 -44.97
N LYS A 384 -13.77 -8.92 -45.97
CA LYS A 384 -14.45 -10.23 -46.09
C LYS A 384 -13.69 -11.40 -45.47
N ARG A 385 -12.41 -11.25 -45.16
CA ARG A 385 -11.58 -12.33 -44.62
C ARG A 385 -10.75 -11.84 -43.44
N ILE A 386 -10.61 -12.69 -42.45
CA ILE A 386 -9.77 -12.45 -41.28
C ILE A 386 -8.76 -13.58 -41.18
N LEU A 387 -7.49 -13.23 -41.02
CA LEU A 387 -6.48 -14.13 -40.49
C LEU A 387 -6.31 -13.84 -39.00
N SER A 388 -6.33 -14.88 -38.18
CA SER A 388 -6.02 -14.79 -36.75
C SER A 388 -4.99 -15.86 -36.36
N SER A 389 -4.01 -15.47 -35.55
CA SER A 389 -3.01 -16.42 -35.05
C SER A 389 -3.53 -17.21 -33.86
N LYS A 390 -3.14 -18.49 -33.81
CA LYS A 390 -3.26 -19.37 -32.65
C LYS A 390 -1.93 -20.11 -32.43
N PRO A 391 -1.70 -20.73 -31.27
CA PRO A 391 -0.54 -21.58 -31.07
C PRO A 391 -0.43 -22.62 -32.19
N LEU A 392 0.66 -22.55 -32.96
CA LEU A 392 1.00 -23.49 -34.05
C LEU A 392 0.05 -23.49 -35.28
N GLN A 393 -0.82 -22.49 -35.43
CA GLN A 393 -1.66 -22.37 -36.62
C GLN A 393 -2.15 -20.94 -36.88
N ILE A 394 -2.55 -20.67 -38.13
CA ILE A 394 -3.35 -19.49 -38.49
C ILE A 394 -4.74 -19.97 -38.91
N GLU A 395 -5.78 -19.27 -38.50
CA GLU A 395 -7.15 -19.53 -38.93
C GLU A 395 -7.58 -18.50 -39.97
N LEU A 396 -8.23 -18.99 -41.03
CA LEU A 396 -8.87 -18.16 -42.04
C LEU A 396 -10.37 -18.14 -41.76
N THR A 397 -10.89 -16.97 -41.44
CA THR A 397 -12.29 -16.76 -41.06
C THR A 397 -13.01 -15.95 -42.13
N ASP A 398 -14.23 -16.36 -42.48
CA ASP A 398 -15.20 -15.52 -43.20
C ASP A 398 -15.71 -14.43 -42.25
N ALA A 399 -15.44 -13.17 -42.60
CA ALA A 399 -15.76 -12.03 -41.76
C ALA A 399 -17.26 -11.64 -41.78
N GLU A 400 -18.02 -12.13 -42.76
CA GLU A 400 -19.47 -11.90 -42.83
C GLU A 400 -20.18 -12.67 -41.73
N ASN A 401 -19.88 -13.97 -41.63
CA ASN A 401 -20.54 -14.91 -40.71
C ASN A 401 -19.71 -15.22 -39.46
N MET A 402 -18.49 -14.69 -39.37
CA MET A 402 -17.54 -15.00 -38.29
C MET A 402 -17.33 -16.51 -38.10
N GLU A 403 -17.21 -17.24 -39.21
CA GLU A 403 -16.96 -18.69 -39.21
C GLU A 403 -15.54 -19.01 -39.69
N VAL A 404 -14.84 -19.87 -38.95
CA VAL A 404 -13.54 -20.38 -39.38
C VAL A 404 -13.74 -21.31 -40.58
N THR A 405 -13.26 -20.87 -41.74
CA THR A 405 -13.40 -21.58 -43.01
C THR A 405 -12.24 -22.52 -43.30
N ASP A 406 -11.04 -22.21 -42.78
CA ASP A 406 -9.86 -23.06 -42.94
C ASP A 406 -8.87 -22.87 -41.79
N VAL A 407 -8.03 -23.89 -41.59
CA VAL A 407 -6.93 -23.90 -40.61
C VAL A 407 -5.62 -24.19 -41.33
N ILE A 408 -4.63 -23.34 -41.10
CA ILE A 408 -3.32 -23.38 -41.74
C ILE A 408 -2.30 -23.74 -40.64
N PRO A 409 -1.92 -25.03 -40.52
CA PRO A 409 -1.00 -25.46 -39.48
C PRO A 409 0.42 -24.94 -39.74
N ALA A 410 1.24 -24.84 -38.68
CA ALA A 410 2.64 -24.41 -38.75
C ALA A 410 3.44 -25.12 -39.86
N SER A 411 3.17 -26.41 -40.06
CA SER A 411 3.81 -27.24 -41.10
C SER A 411 3.51 -26.81 -42.54
N SER A 412 2.56 -25.90 -42.76
CA SER A 412 2.26 -25.33 -44.07
C SER A 412 3.13 -24.11 -44.41
N PHE A 413 3.89 -23.60 -43.44
CA PHE A 413 4.82 -22.50 -43.65
C PHE A 413 6.24 -23.02 -43.92
N PRO A 414 7.04 -22.28 -44.71
CA PRO A 414 8.46 -22.56 -44.88
C PRO A 414 9.17 -22.67 -43.53
N ASP A 415 10.09 -23.63 -43.43
CA ASP A 415 10.80 -24.00 -42.21
C ASP A 415 9.92 -24.48 -41.03
N GLU A 416 8.61 -24.69 -41.25
CA GLU A 416 7.63 -25.02 -40.20
C GLU A 416 7.55 -23.96 -39.08
N ASP A 417 8.02 -22.75 -39.35
CA ASP A 417 8.05 -21.63 -38.41
C ASP A 417 6.74 -20.83 -38.48
N MET A 418 6.15 -20.57 -37.31
CA MET A 418 4.95 -19.74 -37.23
C MET A 418 5.23 -18.29 -37.67
N PRO A 419 4.35 -17.68 -38.48
CA PRO A 419 4.44 -16.27 -38.80
C PRO A 419 4.42 -15.37 -37.57
N VAL A 420 5.26 -14.33 -37.59
CA VAL A 420 5.34 -13.29 -36.55
C VAL A 420 4.44 -12.11 -36.92
N GLN A 421 4.34 -11.80 -38.21
CA GLN A 421 3.43 -10.80 -38.78
C GLN A 421 2.84 -11.34 -40.07
N PHE A 422 1.61 -10.96 -40.39
CA PHE A 422 0.97 -11.34 -41.64
C PHE A 422 -0.10 -10.34 -42.05
N VAL A 423 -0.35 -10.27 -43.35
CA VAL A 423 -1.43 -9.51 -43.98
C VAL A 423 -2.11 -10.35 -45.06
N ILE A 424 -3.40 -10.13 -45.28
CA ILE A 424 -4.21 -10.83 -46.29
C ILE A 424 -4.88 -9.84 -47.25
N ALA A 425 -4.97 -10.20 -48.53
CA ALA A 425 -5.64 -9.46 -49.60
C ALA A 425 -7.01 -10.07 -49.94
N ASN A 426 -7.79 -9.39 -50.79
CA ASN A 426 -9.17 -9.77 -51.12
C ASN A 426 -9.27 -11.10 -51.89
N ASN A 427 -8.18 -11.55 -52.51
CA ASN A 427 -8.12 -12.82 -53.22
C ASN A 427 -7.55 -13.97 -52.37
N GLY A 428 -7.30 -13.75 -51.07
CA GLY A 428 -6.75 -14.75 -50.16
C GLY A 428 -5.24 -14.95 -50.27
N LYS A 429 -4.56 -14.19 -51.14
CA LYS A 429 -3.10 -14.06 -51.08
C LYS A 429 -2.70 -13.09 -49.98
N GLY A 430 -1.44 -13.11 -49.61
CA GLY A 430 -0.93 -12.20 -48.61
C GLY A 430 0.57 -12.25 -48.46
N VAL A 431 1.06 -11.63 -47.38
CA VAL A 431 2.47 -11.67 -47.02
C VAL A 431 2.59 -11.96 -45.54
N PHE A 432 3.58 -12.76 -45.17
CA PHE A 432 3.97 -12.93 -43.78
C PHE A 432 5.48 -12.88 -43.58
N SER A 433 5.91 -12.62 -42.36
CA SER A 433 7.31 -12.73 -41.94
C SER A 433 7.50 -13.86 -40.91
N ASN A 434 8.62 -14.58 -41.00
CA ASN A 434 9.00 -15.59 -40.01
C ASN A 434 9.89 -14.98 -38.89
N GLN A 435 10.33 -15.79 -37.93
CA GLN A 435 11.22 -15.35 -36.84
C GLN A 435 12.64 -14.99 -37.31
N LYS A 436 13.07 -15.51 -38.46
CA LYS A 436 14.33 -15.14 -39.14
C LYS A 436 14.19 -13.84 -39.93
N ALA A 437 12.96 -13.30 -39.95
CA ALA A 437 12.57 -12.09 -40.61
C ALA A 437 12.80 -12.13 -42.14
N ASP A 438 12.61 -13.32 -42.71
CA ASP A 438 12.32 -13.52 -44.12
C ASP A 438 10.83 -13.25 -44.37
N TYR A 439 10.51 -12.60 -45.48
CA TYR A 439 9.13 -12.33 -45.90
C TYR A 439 8.74 -13.25 -47.05
N TYR A 440 7.49 -13.70 -47.02
CA TYR A 440 6.96 -14.61 -48.02
C TYR A 440 5.67 -14.05 -48.58
N PHE A 441 5.60 -13.88 -49.90
CA PHE A 441 4.31 -13.86 -50.58
C PHE A 441 3.71 -15.26 -50.47
N TYR A 442 2.48 -15.34 -49.97
CA TYR A 442 1.84 -16.60 -49.63
C TYR A 442 0.39 -16.61 -50.11
N ASP A 443 -0.03 -17.73 -50.68
CA ASP A 443 -1.41 -17.99 -51.00
C ASP A 443 -2.04 -18.79 -49.84
N TYR A 444 -2.82 -18.11 -48.99
CA TYR A 444 -3.40 -18.73 -47.79
C TYR A 444 -4.48 -19.76 -48.13
N LEU A 445 -5.14 -19.63 -49.28
CA LEU A 445 -6.17 -20.57 -49.72
C LEU A 445 -5.54 -21.87 -50.21
N ASN A 446 -4.41 -21.77 -50.93
CA ASN A 446 -3.71 -22.92 -51.48
C ASN A 446 -2.58 -23.43 -50.57
N LYS A 447 -2.25 -22.72 -49.49
CA LYS A 447 -1.20 -23.03 -48.52
C LYS A 447 0.18 -23.15 -49.17
N THR A 448 0.51 -22.21 -50.06
CA THR A 448 1.75 -22.24 -50.84
C THR A 448 2.49 -20.91 -50.82
N ALA A 449 3.81 -20.96 -50.61
CA ALA A 449 4.68 -19.81 -50.77
C ALA A 449 4.91 -19.54 -52.27
N GLN A 450 4.75 -18.28 -52.68
CA GLN A 450 4.87 -17.84 -54.06
C GLN A 450 6.23 -17.20 -54.34
N ALA A 451 6.74 -16.41 -53.40
CA ALA A 451 8.05 -15.78 -53.47
C ALA A 451 8.58 -15.51 -52.07
N VAL A 452 9.90 -15.39 -51.93
CA VAL A 452 10.59 -14.99 -50.69
C VAL A 452 11.40 -13.74 -50.94
N PHE A 453 11.44 -12.84 -49.97
CA PHE A 453 12.29 -11.64 -50.01
C PHE A 453 12.76 -11.23 -48.62
N ARG A 454 13.72 -10.30 -48.62
CA ARG A 454 14.20 -9.60 -47.42
C ARG A 454 14.10 -8.11 -47.67
N VAL A 455 13.86 -7.38 -46.58
CA VAL A 455 13.85 -5.92 -46.56
C VAL A 455 15.22 -5.40 -46.11
N ASP A 456 15.59 -4.20 -46.56
CA ASP A 456 16.95 -3.65 -46.36
C ASP A 456 17.16 -3.06 -44.94
N GLY A 457 17.29 -3.88 -43.88
CA GLY A 457 17.38 -3.42 -42.48
C GLY A 457 18.35 -4.20 -41.59
N GLU A 458 18.68 -3.66 -40.40
CA GLU A 458 19.47 -4.37 -39.37
C GLU A 458 18.59 -5.27 -38.50
N THR A 459 17.33 -4.87 -38.30
CA THR A 459 16.28 -5.69 -37.70
C THR A 459 15.30 -6.01 -38.82
N ASN A 460 15.32 -7.21 -39.41
CA ASN A 460 14.44 -7.47 -40.56
C ASN A 460 12.94 -7.58 -40.16
N LEU A 461 12.57 -7.39 -38.89
CA LEU A 461 11.17 -7.30 -38.48
C LEU A 461 10.66 -5.88 -38.75
N GLY A 462 9.70 -5.77 -39.65
CA GLY A 462 8.99 -4.53 -39.95
C GLY A 462 8.13 -4.09 -38.78
N ASP A 463 7.86 -2.80 -38.68
CA ASP A 463 6.93 -2.27 -37.68
C ASP A 463 5.50 -2.16 -38.23
N LYS A 464 5.35 -1.99 -39.55
CA LYS A 464 4.07 -1.94 -40.25
C LYS A 464 4.14 -2.66 -41.60
N MET A 465 3.06 -3.35 -41.94
CA MET A 465 2.88 -4.02 -43.23
C MET A 465 1.44 -3.83 -43.73
N LYS A 466 1.28 -3.51 -45.00
CA LYS A 466 -0.02 -3.39 -45.70
C LYS A 466 0.06 -4.05 -47.07
N ILE A 467 -1.04 -4.61 -47.56
CA ILE A 467 -1.09 -5.29 -48.85
C ILE A 467 -2.20 -4.71 -49.73
N SER A 468 -1.95 -4.65 -51.03
CA SER A 468 -2.93 -4.22 -52.01
C SER A 468 -4.12 -5.19 -52.08
N PRO A 469 -5.32 -4.73 -52.47
CA PRO A 469 -6.52 -5.55 -52.64
C PRO A 469 -6.33 -6.81 -53.50
N ASP A 470 -5.48 -6.74 -54.52
CA ASP A 470 -5.18 -7.84 -55.45
C ASP A 470 -4.03 -8.75 -54.99
N GLY A 471 -3.41 -8.45 -53.85
CA GLY A 471 -2.28 -9.19 -53.30
C GLY A 471 -1.01 -9.17 -54.16
N GLN A 472 -0.90 -8.26 -55.13
CA GLN A 472 0.30 -8.12 -55.97
C GLN A 472 1.36 -7.21 -55.35
N TYR A 473 0.97 -6.29 -54.47
CA TYR A 473 1.87 -5.31 -53.87
C TYR A 473 1.81 -5.39 -52.34
N VAL A 474 2.96 -5.38 -51.70
CA VAL A 474 3.08 -5.21 -50.24
C VAL A 474 3.95 -4.01 -49.94
N CYS A 475 3.52 -3.20 -48.99
CA CYS A 475 4.31 -2.10 -48.46
C CYS A 475 4.73 -2.46 -47.03
N VAL A 476 6.03 -2.38 -46.75
CA VAL A 476 6.64 -2.74 -45.47
C VAL A 476 7.47 -1.59 -44.98
N ARG A 477 7.28 -1.18 -43.72
CA ARG A 477 8.16 -0.25 -43.02
C ARG A 477 8.97 -0.98 -41.97
N HIS A 478 10.26 -0.70 -41.90
CA HIS A 478 11.21 -1.36 -41.01
C HIS A 478 12.33 -0.41 -40.59
N ILE A 479 13.09 -0.81 -39.57
CA ILE A 479 14.18 0.00 -39.01
C ILE A 479 15.47 -0.22 -39.82
N LYS A 480 16.07 0.88 -40.26
CA LYS A 480 17.34 0.89 -40.98
C LYS A 480 18.43 1.54 -40.12
N GLY A 481 19.31 0.73 -39.55
CA GLY A 481 20.36 1.21 -38.65
C GLY A 481 19.83 1.47 -37.24
N ILE A 482 20.23 2.60 -36.65
CA ILE A 482 19.81 2.98 -35.29
C ILE A 482 18.45 3.70 -35.35
N TYR A 483 17.52 3.29 -34.50
CA TYR A 483 16.24 3.97 -34.26
C TYR A 483 16.44 5.49 -34.04
N PRO A 484 15.57 6.38 -34.59
CA PRO A 484 14.29 6.14 -35.26
C PRO A 484 14.36 6.15 -36.79
N ASN A 485 15.45 5.68 -37.40
CA ASN A 485 15.56 5.67 -38.86
C ASN A 485 14.69 4.56 -39.48
N TYR A 486 13.57 4.96 -40.08
CA TYR A 486 12.67 4.04 -40.79
C TYR A 486 12.87 4.10 -42.31
N LEU A 487 12.85 2.92 -42.94
CA LEU A 487 12.76 2.76 -44.38
C LEU A 487 11.43 2.08 -44.70
N THR A 488 10.71 2.62 -45.70
CA THR A 488 9.49 2.01 -46.24
C THR A 488 9.80 1.51 -47.65
N GLU A 489 9.41 0.29 -47.95
CA GLU A 489 9.66 -0.37 -49.23
C GLU A 489 8.35 -0.91 -49.81
N LEU A 490 8.16 -0.75 -51.12
CA LEU A 490 7.08 -1.34 -51.89
C LEU A 490 7.64 -2.49 -52.73
N ILE A 491 7.10 -3.68 -52.50
CA ILE A 491 7.52 -4.92 -53.15
C ILE A 491 6.35 -5.45 -53.99
N LYS A 492 6.65 -5.81 -55.24
CA LYS A 492 5.70 -6.38 -56.20
C LYS A 492 5.97 -7.87 -56.38
N LEU A 493 4.93 -8.69 -56.38
CA LEU A 493 4.99 -10.07 -56.84
C LEU A 493 4.89 -10.08 -58.37
N GLU A 494 5.97 -10.45 -59.05
CA GLU A 494 6.02 -10.49 -60.51
C GLU A 494 6.69 -11.79 -60.97
N ASN A 495 5.95 -12.59 -61.75
CA ASN A 495 6.43 -13.87 -62.30
C ASN A 495 6.98 -14.86 -61.26
N GLY A 496 6.44 -14.86 -60.03
CA GLY A 496 6.90 -15.72 -58.94
C GLY A 496 8.13 -15.19 -58.21
N GLU A 497 8.56 -13.95 -58.50
CA GLU A 497 9.62 -13.26 -57.81
C GLU A 497 9.06 -12.05 -57.04
N ALA A 498 9.71 -11.72 -55.93
CA ALA A 498 9.39 -10.54 -55.15
C ALA A 498 10.40 -9.43 -55.51
N VAL A 499 9.92 -8.40 -56.21
CA VAL A 499 10.73 -7.33 -56.77
C VAL A 499 10.45 -6.04 -56.02
N LYS A 500 11.49 -5.45 -55.41
CA LYS A 500 11.39 -4.09 -54.85
C LYS A 500 11.27 -3.07 -55.97
N ILE A 501 10.20 -2.29 -55.98
CA ILE A 501 9.92 -1.31 -57.03
C ILE A 501 10.00 0.14 -56.53
N TRP A 502 9.85 0.37 -55.23
CA TRP A 502 9.97 1.71 -54.64
C TRP A 502 10.46 1.64 -53.20
N SER A 503 11.16 2.67 -52.74
CA SER A 503 11.49 2.86 -51.34
C SER A 503 11.67 4.34 -51.00
N ASP A 504 11.32 4.69 -49.77
CA ASP A 504 11.52 6.03 -49.22
C ASP A 504 11.70 5.98 -47.70
N SER A 505 12.42 6.95 -47.15
CA SER A 505 12.55 7.19 -45.71
C SER A 505 11.51 8.20 -45.23
N GLU A 506 11.30 8.23 -43.90
CA GLU A 506 10.45 9.25 -43.26
C GLU A 506 8.97 9.19 -43.70
N ILE A 507 8.48 7.99 -43.99
CA ILE A 507 7.04 7.76 -44.23
C ILE A 507 6.35 7.54 -42.88
N ASP A 508 5.50 8.49 -42.51
CA ASP A 508 4.77 8.50 -41.23
C ASP A 508 3.62 7.48 -41.24
N PHE A 509 2.93 7.40 -42.38
CA PHE A 509 1.76 6.57 -42.61
C PHE A 509 1.72 6.05 -44.04
N PHE A 510 1.19 4.85 -44.25
CA PHE A 510 0.83 4.34 -45.57
C PHE A 510 -0.31 3.33 -45.49
N ASP A 511 -1.12 3.28 -46.54
CA ASP A 511 -2.16 2.27 -46.72
C ASP A 511 -2.52 2.10 -48.20
N PHE A 512 -3.22 1.03 -48.55
CA PHE A 512 -3.78 0.84 -49.89
C PHE A 512 -5.25 1.22 -49.91
N ASN A 513 -5.67 1.94 -50.96
CA ASN A 513 -7.09 2.16 -51.22
C ASN A 513 -7.77 0.80 -51.46
N PRO A 514 -8.76 0.42 -50.64
CA PRO A 514 -9.36 -0.92 -50.69
C PRO A 514 -10.15 -1.19 -51.98
N ALA A 515 -10.61 -0.14 -52.67
CA ALA A 515 -11.36 -0.24 -53.92
C ALA A 515 -10.46 -0.07 -55.15
N ALA A 516 -9.58 0.94 -55.14
CA ALA A 516 -8.78 1.30 -56.32
C ALA A 516 -7.39 0.64 -56.35
N GLY A 517 -6.88 0.16 -55.21
CA GLY A 517 -5.54 -0.42 -55.10
C GLY A 517 -4.39 0.58 -55.16
N GLU A 518 -4.68 1.87 -55.19
CA GLU A 518 -3.69 2.95 -55.12
C GLU A 518 -2.95 2.92 -53.77
N LEU A 519 -1.65 3.21 -53.76
CA LEU A 519 -0.89 3.41 -52.53
C LEU A 519 -1.09 4.85 -52.05
N LEU A 520 -1.58 5.01 -50.82
CA LEU A 520 -1.54 6.26 -50.08
C LEU A 520 -0.36 6.24 -49.12
N TYR A 521 0.37 7.35 -49.02
CA TYR A 521 1.35 7.54 -47.97
C TYR A 521 1.45 9.01 -47.55
N VAL A 522 1.90 9.24 -46.32
CA VAL A 522 2.13 10.58 -45.77
C VAL A 522 3.61 10.77 -45.49
N LYS A 523 4.15 11.87 -46.01
CA LYS A 523 5.54 12.29 -45.80
C LYS A 523 5.59 13.79 -45.61
N ASN A 524 6.23 14.25 -44.53
CA ASN A 524 6.44 15.68 -44.26
C ASN A 524 5.14 16.52 -44.37
N GLY A 525 4.04 15.99 -43.82
CA GLY A 525 2.73 16.66 -43.86
C GLY A 525 2.07 16.70 -45.25
N VAL A 526 2.52 15.88 -46.20
CA VAL A 526 1.89 15.73 -47.51
C VAL A 526 1.37 14.31 -47.67
N LEU A 527 0.07 14.18 -47.93
CA LEU A 527 -0.57 12.95 -48.36
C LEU A 527 -0.43 12.79 -49.87
N THR A 528 0.20 11.71 -50.31
CA THR A 528 0.41 11.39 -51.72
C THR A 528 -0.37 10.13 -52.07
N ARG A 529 -1.12 10.18 -53.18
CA ARG A 529 -1.75 9.01 -53.82
C ARG A 529 -0.93 8.61 -55.02
N MET A 530 -0.55 7.34 -55.11
CA MET A 530 0.35 6.83 -56.15
C MET A 530 -0.18 5.54 -56.74
N SER A 531 -0.11 5.40 -58.07
CA SER A 531 -0.35 4.13 -58.74
C SER A 531 0.84 3.19 -58.52
N PRO A 532 0.66 1.99 -57.93
CA PRO A 532 1.77 1.08 -57.68
C PRO A 532 2.33 0.45 -58.98
N ASP A 533 1.54 0.39 -60.05
CA ASP A 533 1.94 -0.25 -61.31
C ASP A 533 3.08 0.49 -62.04
N ASN A 534 3.05 1.82 -61.98
CA ASN A 534 3.97 2.69 -62.73
C ASN A 534 4.57 3.82 -61.88
N LEU A 535 4.29 3.82 -60.57
CA LEU A 535 4.76 4.80 -59.59
C LEU A 535 4.35 6.25 -59.92
N THR A 536 3.30 6.44 -60.72
CA THR A 536 2.81 7.77 -61.06
C THR A 536 2.02 8.35 -59.89
N VAL A 537 2.39 9.55 -59.46
CA VAL A 537 1.62 10.33 -58.49
C VAL A 537 0.31 10.76 -59.13
N ILE A 538 -0.79 10.37 -58.50
CA ILE A 538 -2.17 10.65 -58.92
C ILE A 538 -2.60 12.01 -58.35
N SER A 539 -2.31 12.25 -57.07
CA SER A 539 -2.62 13.50 -56.39
C SER A 539 -1.75 13.69 -55.16
N GLU A 540 -1.56 14.94 -54.76
CA GLU A 540 -0.93 15.32 -53.50
C GLU A 540 -1.78 16.37 -52.79
N MET A 541 -1.76 16.32 -51.46
CA MET A 541 -2.50 17.24 -50.60
C MET A 541 -1.73 17.45 -49.30
N ALA A 542 -1.65 18.70 -48.86
CA ALA A 542 -1.17 18.98 -47.51
C ALA A 542 -2.18 18.41 -46.50
N VAL A 543 -1.69 17.65 -45.50
CA VAL A 543 -2.52 17.19 -44.39
C VAL A 543 -2.58 18.24 -43.30
N ASN A 544 -3.74 18.36 -42.68
CA ASN A 544 -3.94 19.19 -41.51
C ASN A 544 -3.67 18.34 -40.26
N GLY A 545 -2.95 18.91 -39.29
CA GLY A 545 -2.52 18.22 -38.07
C GLY A 545 -1.05 17.81 -38.09
N TYR A 546 -0.59 17.20 -36.99
CA TYR A 546 0.82 16.88 -36.78
C TYR A 546 1.12 15.39 -36.97
N HIS A 547 0.16 14.53 -36.64
CA HIS A 547 0.32 13.09 -36.73
C HIS A 547 -0.85 12.47 -37.47
N PHE A 548 -0.60 11.87 -38.62
CA PHE A 548 -1.61 11.12 -39.37
C PHE A 548 -1.78 9.74 -38.74
N PHE A 549 -3.00 9.42 -38.29
CA PHE A 549 -3.26 8.21 -37.51
C PHE A 549 -3.84 7.10 -38.37
N ASP A 550 -4.98 7.34 -39.02
CA ASP A 550 -5.71 6.33 -39.79
C ASP A 550 -6.65 6.94 -40.85
N ILE A 551 -7.21 6.11 -41.72
CA ILE A 551 -8.17 6.49 -42.77
C ILE A 551 -9.50 5.76 -42.56
N ASP A 552 -10.59 6.52 -42.61
CA ASP A 552 -11.94 5.98 -42.80
C ASP A 552 -12.28 6.01 -44.30
N TRP A 553 -12.10 4.85 -44.93
CA TRP A 553 -12.36 4.67 -46.35
C TRP A 553 -13.84 4.77 -46.73
N ASN A 554 -14.77 4.61 -45.79
CA ASN A 554 -16.21 4.72 -46.06
C ASN A 554 -16.65 6.16 -46.18
N ASN A 555 -16.23 6.98 -45.22
CA ASN A 555 -16.58 8.38 -45.17
C ASN A 555 -15.63 9.25 -46.01
N ASN A 556 -14.56 8.66 -46.54
CA ASN A 556 -13.49 9.36 -47.25
C ASN A 556 -12.91 10.45 -46.34
N GLU A 557 -12.52 10.03 -45.14
CA GLU A 557 -12.00 10.87 -44.07
C GLU A 557 -10.68 10.32 -43.56
N TYR A 558 -9.86 11.16 -42.94
CA TYR A 558 -8.69 10.72 -42.20
C TYR A 558 -8.68 11.31 -40.80
N VAL A 559 -8.08 10.55 -39.89
CA VAL A 559 -7.91 10.92 -38.50
C VAL A 559 -6.49 11.42 -38.30
N SER A 560 -6.36 12.60 -37.70
CA SER A 560 -5.08 13.15 -37.29
C SER A 560 -5.11 13.60 -35.84
N LEU A 561 -3.94 13.51 -35.20
CA LEU A 561 -3.68 14.03 -33.86
C LEU A 561 -2.89 15.34 -33.97
N ASN A 562 -3.14 16.26 -33.04
CA ASN A 562 -2.26 17.41 -32.83
C ASN A 562 -0.90 16.99 -32.26
N GLU A 563 0.00 17.95 -32.06
CA GLU A 563 1.37 17.73 -31.58
C GLU A 563 1.41 17.05 -30.20
N GLU A 564 0.50 17.45 -29.31
CA GLU A 564 0.39 16.92 -27.94
C GLU A 564 -0.35 15.57 -27.86
N ARG A 565 -0.99 15.14 -28.97
CA ARG A 565 -1.80 13.92 -29.10
C ARG A 565 -3.00 13.85 -28.17
N ASP A 566 -3.50 14.98 -27.73
CA ASP A 566 -4.67 15.14 -26.86
C ASP A 566 -5.92 15.59 -27.63
N LEU A 567 -5.77 16.07 -28.87
CA LEU A 567 -6.88 16.41 -29.76
C LEU A 567 -6.91 15.50 -31.00
N ILE A 568 -8.03 14.80 -31.17
CA ILE A 568 -8.36 14.05 -32.38
C ILE A 568 -9.14 14.97 -33.34
N SER A 569 -8.67 15.08 -34.58
CA SER A 569 -9.35 15.80 -35.65
C SER A 569 -9.68 14.85 -36.80
N ILE A 570 -10.85 15.06 -37.41
CA ILE A 570 -11.32 14.30 -38.57
C ILE A 570 -11.39 15.28 -39.74
N TYR A 571 -10.75 14.90 -40.85
CA TYR A 571 -10.62 15.72 -42.04
C TYR A 571 -11.11 14.96 -43.27
N ASN A 572 -11.48 15.68 -44.32
CA ASN A 572 -11.90 15.05 -45.56
C ASN A 572 -10.66 14.62 -46.37
N LEU A 573 -10.60 13.35 -46.77
CA LEU A 573 -9.45 12.76 -47.46
C LEU A 573 -9.14 13.39 -48.83
N ASN A 574 -10.11 14.08 -49.44
CA ASN A 574 -9.93 14.74 -50.75
C ASN A 574 -9.72 16.26 -50.66
N SER A 575 -10.05 16.91 -49.54
CA SER A 575 -10.03 18.38 -49.40
C SER A 575 -9.19 18.90 -48.23
N GLY A 576 -8.72 18.00 -47.36
CA GLY A 576 -8.05 18.34 -46.11
C GLY A 576 -9.07 18.70 -45.04
#